data_AF-A0A3E0QMN9-F1
#
_entry.id   AF-A0A3E0QMN9-F1
#
_cell.length_a   1.000
_cell.length_b   1.000
_cell.length_c   1.000
_cell.angle_alpha   90.00
_cell.angle_beta   90.00
_cell.angle_gamma   90.00
#
_symmetry.space_group_name_H-M   'P 1'
#
loop_
_entity.id
_entity.type
_entity.pdbx_description
1 polymer ?
#
loop_
_entity_poly.entity_id
_entity_poly.type
_entity_poly.pdbx_seq_one_letter_code
_entity_poly.pdbx_strand_id
1 'polypeptide(L)'
;MRTGIITILILLSVLFKASGQTNAQNEMTQNTYREIIQTYINEHADTWGMNKNDLQNWQVSDQYTSSRNGFTYVYLNQTVNDVRIFNYVSAVAIRNNKVLSIGKKFFPNAENSVNTLSPAITPEVAVQKAAEHLELNLDEALTLIESESGS
;
A
#
# COMPACT_ATOMS: atom_id res chain seq x y z
N MET A 1 -8.79 9.46 69.89
CA MET A 1 -7.37 9.32 70.27
C MET A 1 -6.60 8.90 69.03
N ARG A 2 -5.48 9.58 68.78
CA ARG A 2 -4.57 9.51 67.60
C ARG A 2 -4.13 8.05 67.34
N THR A 3 -3.80 7.58 66.13
CA THR A 3 -2.76 8.03 65.18
C THR A 3 -2.91 7.26 63.86
N GLY A 4 -2.61 7.88 62.71
CA GLY A 4 -2.52 7.22 61.41
C GLY A 4 -1.15 6.59 61.12
N ILE A 5 -1.04 5.86 60.01
CA ILE A 5 0.15 5.65 59.17
C ILE A 5 -0.35 5.41 57.72
N ILE A 6 0.30 6.12 56.81
CA ILE A 6 0.16 6.17 55.35
C ILE A 6 0.94 4.99 54.72
N THR A 7 0.59 4.52 53.51
CA THR A 7 1.52 4.16 52.37
C THR A 7 1.02 2.98 51.47
N ILE A 8 0.48 3.35 50.28
CA ILE A 8 0.84 2.89 48.91
C ILE A 8 0.38 1.51 48.32
N LEU A 9 -0.27 1.64 47.13
CA LEU A 9 -0.33 0.80 45.90
C LEU A 9 -0.51 -0.73 46.03
N ILE A 10 -1.37 -1.43 45.28
CA ILE A 10 -1.46 -1.56 43.81
C ILE A 10 -2.88 -2.01 43.45
N LEU A 11 -3.57 -1.30 42.56
CA LEU A 11 -4.80 -1.80 41.93
C LEU A 11 -4.41 -2.62 40.71
N LEU A 12 -4.39 -3.94 40.90
CA LEU A 12 -4.15 -4.95 39.89
C LEU A 12 -5.47 -5.26 39.16
N SER A 13 -5.33 -5.65 37.89
CA SER A 13 -6.31 -6.25 36.96
C SER A 13 -7.22 -5.30 36.16
N VAL A 14 -6.62 -4.69 35.13
CA VAL A 14 -7.27 -4.56 33.83
C VAL A 14 -6.96 -5.83 33.04
N LEU A 15 -7.98 -6.65 32.76
CA LEU A 15 -7.91 -7.69 31.73
C LEU A 15 -9.22 -7.63 30.93
N PHE A 16 -9.32 -6.63 30.06
CA PHE A 16 -10.16 -6.72 28.88
C PHE A 16 -9.22 -6.93 27.69
N LYS A 17 -8.97 -8.20 27.33
CA LYS A 17 -8.23 -8.55 26.13
C LYS A 17 -9.14 -8.32 24.92
N ALA A 18 -9.16 -7.09 24.41
CA ALA A 18 -9.59 -6.81 23.05
C ALA A 18 -8.37 -6.97 22.12
N SER A 19 -8.02 -8.20 21.77
CA SER A 19 -7.06 -8.46 20.69
C SER A 19 -7.85 -8.90 19.46
N GLY A 20 -8.21 -7.93 18.62
CA GLY A 20 -8.93 -8.19 17.36
C GLY A 20 -9.21 -6.96 16.49
N GLN A 21 -8.56 -5.82 16.74
CA GLN A 21 -8.67 -4.63 15.88
C GLN A 21 -7.28 -4.10 15.55
N THR A 22 -6.60 -4.66 14.55
CA THR A 22 -5.36 -4.07 14.03
C THR A 22 -5.28 -3.94 12.52
N ASN A 23 -6.32 -4.28 11.73
CA ASN A 23 -6.22 -4.17 10.27
C ASN A 23 -7.19 -3.17 9.61
N ALA A 24 -8.12 -2.56 10.36
CA ALA A 24 -9.08 -1.60 9.79
C ALA A 24 -8.47 -0.23 9.41
N GLN A 25 -7.25 0.07 9.88
CA GLN A 25 -6.64 1.39 9.70
C GLN A 25 -5.96 1.56 8.33
N ASN A 26 -5.50 0.47 7.69
CA ASN A 26 -4.91 0.53 6.34
C ASN A 26 -5.98 0.52 5.22
N GLU A 27 -7.14 -0.10 5.45
CA GLU A 27 -8.25 -0.10 4.50
C GLU A 27 -8.93 1.28 4.38
N MET A 28 -8.94 2.07 5.46
CA MET A 28 -9.68 3.33 5.52
C MET A 28 -9.06 4.43 4.62
N THR A 29 -7.73 4.45 4.47
CA THR A 29 -6.98 5.39 3.62
C THR A 29 -7.12 5.06 2.13
N GLN A 30 -7.27 3.77 1.78
CA GLN A 30 -7.49 3.32 0.40
C GLN A 30 -8.85 3.75 -0.17
N ASN A 31 -9.81 4.09 0.69
CA ASN A 31 -11.22 4.06 0.31
C ASN A 31 -11.82 5.42 -0.05
N THR A 32 -11.26 6.54 0.40
CA THR A 32 -11.93 7.86 0.30
C THR A 32 -12.32 8.24 -1.12
N TYR A 33 -11.47 7.93 -2.11
CA TYR A 33 -11.71 8.28 -3.51
C TYR A 33 -11.89 7.07 -4.43
N ARG A 34 -11.90 5.85 -3.88
CA ARG A 34 -11.82 4.62 -4.68
C ARG A 34 -12.97 4.49 -5.67
N GLU A 35 -14.19 4.75 -5.21
CA GLU A 35 -15.39 4.62 -6.03
C GLU A 35 -15.39 5.60 -7.21
N ILE A 36 -15.09 6.89 -6.96
CA ILE A 36 -15.10 7.91 -8.02
C ILE A 36 -13.95 7.71 -9.01
N ILE A 37 -12.81 7.20 -8.54
CA ILE A 37 -11.67 6.82 -9.38
C ILE A 37 -12.03 5.63 -10.26
N GLN A 38 -12.57 4.56 -9.68
CA GLN A 38 -12.94 3.35 -10.43
C GLN A 38 -14.03 3.65 -11.45
N THR A 39 -15.01 4.49 -11.10
CA THR A 39 -16.05 4.93 -12.03
C THR A 39 -15.43 5.65 -13.22
N TYR A 40 -14.55 6.64 -12.98
CA TYR A 40 -13.86 7.35 -14.05
C TYR A 40 -13.02 6.42 -14.92
N ILE A 41 -12.29 5.47 -14.32
CA ILE A 41 -11.51 4.46 -15.04
C ILE A 41 -12.41 3.62 -15.95
N ASN A 42 -13.53 3.13 -15.43
CA ASN A 42 -14.47 2.28 -16.18
C ASN A 42 -15.13 3.03 -17.35
N GLU A 43 -15.48 4.31 -17.16
CA GLU A 43 -16.05 5.18 -18.20
C GLU A 43 -15.08 5.41 -19.38
N HIS A 44 -13.77 5.40 -19.12
CA HIS A 44 -12.75 5.69 -20.12
C HIS A 44 -12.02 4.44 -20.64
N ALA A 45 -12.21 3.28 -20.03
CA ALA A 45 -11.51 2.02 -20.35
C ALA A 45 -11.53 1.70 -21.86
N ASP A 46 -12.70 1.81 -22.49
CA ASP A 46 -12.88 1.52 -23.91
C ASP A 46 -12.08 2.51 -24.79
N THR A 47 -12.06 3.80 -24.42
CA THR A 47 -11.28 4.83 -25.13
C THR A 47 -9.77 4.66 -24.98
N TRP A 48 -9.34 4.00 -23.91
CA TRP A 48 -7.93 3.67 -23.68
C TRP A 48 -7.50 2.38 -24.36
N GLY A 49 -8.44 1.63 -24.95
CA GLY A 49 -8.17 0.33 -25.57
C GLY A 49 -7.66 -0.71 -24.57
N MET A 50 -8.06 -0.59 -23.30
CA MET A 50 -7.58 -1.44 -22.21
C MET A 50 -8.62 -2.49 -21.83
N ASN A 51 -8.16 -3.67 -21.47
CA ASN A 51 -9.02 -4.69 -20.91
C ASN A 51 -9.49 -4.24 -19.51
N LYS A 52 -10.79 -4.40 -19.22
CA LYS A 52 -11.36 -4.09 -17.90
C LYS A 52 -10.66 -4.83 -16.77
N ASN A 53 -10.17 -6.05 -17.01
CA ASN A 53 -9.42 -6.84 -16.02
C ASN A 53 -8.14 -6.14 -15.57
N ASP A 54 -7.42 -5.49 -16.49
CA ASP A 54 -6.20 -4.72 -16.16
C ASP A 54 -6.50 -3.49 -15.29
N LEU A 55 -7.77 -3.07 -15.21
CA LEU A 55 -8.21 -1.83 -14.59
C LEU A 55 -8.97 -2.03 -13.27
N GLN A 56 -9.19 -3.27 -12.82
CA GLN A 56 -9.86 -3.55 -11.56
C GLN A 56 -8.92 -3.55 -10.35
N ASN A 57 -7.69 -4.02 -10.57
CA ASN A 57 -6.75 -4.31 -9.49
C ASN A 57 -5.71 -3.21 -9.39
N TRP A 58 -5.89 -2.34 -8.41
CA TRP A 58 -4.93 -1.29 -8.07
C TRP A 58 -5.04 -0.87 -6.61
N GLN A 59 -3.94 -0.31 -6.11
CA GLN A 59 -3.78 0.26 -4.79
C GLN A 59 -3.37 1.72 -4.86
N VAL A 60 -3.77 2.54 -3.89
CA VAL A 60 -3.21 3.88 -3.70
C VAL A 60 -1.82 3.73 -3.09
N SER A 61 -0.79 4.24 -3.76
CA SER A 61 0.56 4.27 -3.22
C SER A 61 0.87 5.54 -2.45
N ASP A 62 0.22 6.65 -2.81
CA ASP A 62 0.34 7.92 -2.10
C ASP A 62 -0.86 8.83 -2.42
N GLN A 63 -1.16 9.75 -1.52
CA GLN A 63 -2.14 10.80 -1.73
C GLN A 63 -1.74 12.10 -1.03
N TYR A 64 -2.00 13.23 -1.68
CA TYR A 64 -1.86 14.53 -1.02
C TYR A 64 -2.82 15.57 -1.58
N THR A 65 -3.28 16.47 -0.72
CA THR A 65 -4.06 17.64 -1.12
C THR A 65 -3.18 18.89 -1.13
N SER A 66 -3.07 19.52 -2.28
CA SER A 66 -2.34 20.78 -2.42
C SER A 66 -3.15 21.95 -1.87
N SER A 67 -2.62 22.60 -0.82
CA SER A 67 -3.20 23.82 -0.25
C SER A 67 -3.22 25.00 -1.23
N ARG A 68 -2.34 24.98 -2.25
CA ARG A 68 -2.21 26.06 -3.23
C ARG A 68 -3.36 26.11 -4.24
N ASN A 69 -3.81 24.96 -4.73
CA ASN A 69 -4.79 24.88 -5.82
C ASN A 69 -6.05 24.07 -5.44
N GLY A 70 -6.06 23.45 -4.25
CA GLY A 70 -7.19 22.68 -3.73
C GLY A 70 -7.41 21.35 -4.43
N PHE A 71 -6.46 20.87 -5.23
CA PHE A 71 -6.51 19.54 -5.83
C PHE A 71 -5.98 18.50 -4.87
N THR A 72 -6.67 17.36 -4.81
CA THR A 72 -6.11 16.12 -4.27
C THR A 72 -5.51 15.32 -5.41
N TYR A 73 -4.24 14.96 -5.27
CA TYR A 73 -3.55 14.02 -6.16
C TYR A 73 -3.52 12.65 -5.51
N VAL A 74 -3.91 11.63 -6.26
CA VAL A 74 -3.90 10.23 -5.81
C VAL A 74 -3.06 9.42 -6.79
N TYR A 75 -2.08 8.68 -6.29
CA TYR A 75 -1.20 7.84 -7.10
C TYR A 75 -1.62 6.39 -7.01
N LEU A 76 -1.85 5.77 -8.15
CA LEU A 76 -2.33 4.41 -8.26
C LEU A 76 -1.22 3.53 -8.81
N ASN A 77 -1.04 2.37 -8.18
CA ASN A 77 -0.29 1.28 -8.77
C ASN A 77 -1.22 0.10 -9.07
N GLN A 78 -1.17 -0.38 -10.31
CA GLN A 78 -1.81 -1.63 -10.69
C GLN A 78 -1.18 -2.80 -9.93
N THR A 79 -2.00 -3.78 -9.58
CA THR A 79 -1.57 -5.01 -8.92
C THR A 79 -2.01 -6.24 -9.72
N VAL A 80 -1.24 -7.31 -9.63
CA VAL A 80 -1.65 -8.65 -10.05
C VAL A 80 -1.42 -9.58 -8.87
N ASN A 81 -2.49 -10.19 -8.36
CA ASN A 81 -2.47 -10.96 -7.11
C ASN A 81 -1.75 -10.19 -5.98
N ASP A 82 -2.17 -8.95 -5.77
CA ASP A 82 -1.64 -8.02 -4.77
C ASP A 82 -0.15 -7.63 -4.91
N VAL A 83 0.54 -8.16 -5.92
CA VAL A 83 1.90 -7.73 -6.28
C VAL A 83 1.84 -6.51 -7.18
N ARG A 84 2.48 -5.44 -6.73
CA ARG A 84 2.57 -4.16 -7.46
C ARG A 84 3.37 -4.28 -8.76
N ILE A 85 2.85 -3.72 -9.84
CA ILE A 85 3.63 -3.50 -11.06
C ILE A 85 4.51 -2.26 -10.88
N PHE A 86 5.83 -2.48 -10.80
CA PHE A 86 6.82 -1.42 -10.60
C PHE A 86 6.94 -0.50 -11.83
N ASN A 87 7.26 0.78 -11.62
CA ASN A 87 7.43 1.84 -12.64
C ASN A 87 6.16 2.30 -13.40
N TYR A 88 5.01 1.68 -13.13
CA TYR A 88 3.70 2.03 -13.70
C TYR A 88 2.83 2.69 -12.63
N VAL A 89 2.92 4.03 -12.53
CA VAL A 89 2.16 4.85 -11.56
C VAL A 89 1.20 5.77 -12.31
N SER A 90 -0.10 5.57 -12.12
CA SER A 90 -1.13 6.48 -12.64
C SER A 90 -1.39 7.61 -11.64
N ALA A 91 -1.46 8.86 -12.10
CA ALA A 91 -1.76 10.01 -11.24
C ALA A 91 -3.17 10.53 -11.50
N VAL A 92 -4.02 10.61 -10.48
CA VAL A 92 -5.38 11.13 -10.55
C VAL A 92 -5.45 12.52 -9.94
N ALA A 93 -6.08 13.47 -10.63
CA ALA A 93 -6.38 14.79 -10.10
C ALA A 93 -7.87 14.89 -9.71
N ILE A 94 -8.14 15.18 -8.45
CA ILE A 94 -9.48 15.22 -7.86
C ILE A 94 -9.74 16.60 -7.25
N ARG A 95 -10.95 17.12 -7.46
CA ARG A 95 -11.42 18.33 -6.78
C ARG A 95 -12.93 18.27 -6.60
N ASN A 96 -13.44 18.77 -5.46
CA ASN A 96 -14.87 18.74 -5.13
C ASN A 96 -15.49 17.34 -5.28
N ASN A 97 -14.77 16.31 -4.80
CA ASN A 97 -15.15 14.90 -4.91
C ASN A 97 -15.41 14.41 -6.34
N LYS A 98 -14.76 15.01 -7.34
CA LYS A 98 -14.85 14.62 -8.74
C LYS A 98 -13.46 14.43 -9.33
N VAL A 99 -13.29 13.33 -10.07
CA VAL A 99 -12.10 13.11 -10.90
C VAL A 99 -12.14 14.07 -12.09
N LEU A 100 -11.10 14.88 -12.24
CA LEU A 100 -10.96 15.83 -13.34
C LEU A 100 -10.08 15.28 -14.46
N SER A 101 -9.05 14.53 -14.10
CA SER A 101 -8.19 13.85 -15.07
C SER A 101 -7.38 12.71 -14.43
N ILE A 102 -6.89 11.83 -15.29
CA ILE A 102 -5.90 10.81 -14.93
C ILE A 102 -4.75 10.80 -15.94
N GLY A 103 -3.53 10.89 -15.44
CA GLY A 103 -2.32 10.53 -16.19
C GLY A 103 -2.17 9.01 -16.15
N LYS A 104 -2.86 8.29 -17.04
CA LYS A 104 -2.88 6.81 -17.02
C LYS A 104 -1.49 6.22 -17.32
N LYS A 105 -1.09 5.24 -16.52
CA LYS A 105 0.07 4.37 -16.73
C LYS A 105 -0.25 2.96 -16.23
N PHE A 106 -1.33 2.37 -16.73
CA PHE A 106 -1.63 0.95 -16.50
C PHE A 106 -0.88 0.09 -17.52
N PHE A 107 -0.43 -1.08 -17.08
CA PHE A 107 0.23 -2.08 -17.91
C PHE A 107 -0.84 -2.97 -18.57
N PRO A 108 -0.86 -3.09 -19.91
CA PRO A 108 -1.85 -3.90 -20.61
C PRO A 108 -1.53 -5.41 -20.49
N ASN A 109 -2.57 -6.23 -20.36
CA ASN A 109 -2.49 -7.69 -20.23
C ASN A 109 -1.55 -8.14 -19.09
N ALA A 110 -1.66 -7.50 -17.94
CA ALA A 110 -0.73 -7.69 -16.83
C ALA A 110 -0.75 -9.13 -16.29
N GLU A 111 -1.92 -9.75 -16.19
CA GLU A 111 -2.07 -11.14 -15.73
C GLU A 111 -1.29 -12.13 -16.60
N ASN A 112 -1.18 -11.89 -17.90
CA ASN A 112 -0.45 -12.75 -18.83
C ASN A 112 1.07 -12.55 -18.78
N SER A 113 1.55 -11.51 -18.10
CA SER A 113 2.98 -11.23 -17.95
C SER A 113 3.58 -11.84 -16.68
N VAL A 114 2.76 -12.53 -15.89
CA VAL A 114 3.17 -13.20 -14.66
C VAL A 114 3.72 -14.60 -14.98
N ASN A 115 5.02 -14.79 -14.75
CA ASN A 115 5.67 -16.10 -14.94
C ASN A 115 5.62 -16.99 -13.69
N THR A 116 5.48 -16.39 -12.50
CA THR A 116 5.34 -17.08 -11.21
C THR A 116 4.77 -16.12 -10.18
N LEU A 117 4.00 -16.65 -9.23
CA LEU A 117 3.52 -15.91 -8.06
C LEU A 117 4.35 -16.21 -6.81
N SER A 118 5.18 -17.26 -6.86
CA SER A 118 6.10 -17.60 -5.79
C SER A 118 7.49 -17.05 -6.11
N PRO A 119 8.11 -16.27 -5.21
CA PRO A 119 9.49 -15.83 -5.37
C PRO A 119 10.42 -17.06 -5.53
N ALA A 120 11.24 -17.05 -6.58
CA ALA A 120 12.18 -18.15 -6.84
C ALA A 120 13.40 -18.12 -5.91
N ILE A 121 13.65 -16.98 -5.26
CA ILE A 121 14.73 -16.76 -4.30
C ILE A 121 14.19 -16.02 -3.08
N THR A 122 14.82 -16.18 -1.93
CA THR A 122 14.46 -15.46 -0.71
C THR A 122 14.91 -13.99 -0.78
N PRO A 123 14.31 -13.09 0.01
CA PRO A 123 14.72 -11.68 0.06
C PRO A 123 16.21 -11.49 0.38
N GLU A 124 16.79 -12.29 1.28
CA GLU A 124 18.21 -12.23 1.65
C GLU A 124 19.11 -12.56 0.46
N VAL A 125 18.76 -13.62 -0.27
CA VAL A 125 19.48 -14.01 -1.49
C VAL A 125 19.35 -12.96 -2.58
N ALA A 126 18.19 -12.29 -2.68
CA ALA A 126 18.00 -11.19 -3.64
C ALA A 126 18.91 -9.99 -3.32
N VAL A 127 19.01 -9.60 -2.04
CA VAL A 127 19.90 -8.51 -1.60
C VAL A 127 21.37 -8.88 -1.82
N GLN A 128 21.77 -10.11 -1.47
CA GLN A 128 23.15 -10.57 -1.70
C GLN A 128 23.53 -10.51 -3.19
N LYS A 129 22.67 -11.03 -4.07
CA LYS A 129 22.90 -10.96 -5.53
C LYS A 129 22.97 -9.53 -6.05
N ALA A 130 22.16 -8.63 -5.52
CA ALA A 130 22.21 -7.21 -5.88
C ALA A 130 23.54 -6.57 -5.44
N ALA A 131 24.02 -6.88 -4.23
CA ALA A 131 25.32 -6.40 -3.75
C ALA A 131 26.47 -6.92 -4.62
N GLU A 132 26.49 -8.22 -4.92
CA GLU A 132 27.47 -8.84 -5.83
C GLU A 132 27.44 -8.17 -7.22
N HIS A 133 26.26 -7.92 -7.78
CA HIS A 133 26.11 -7.26 -9.08
C HIS A 133 26.61 -5.81 -9.09
N LEU A 134 26.49 -5.12 -7.95
CA LEU A 134 26.92 -3.74 -7.77
C LEU A 134 28.36 -3.61 -7.24
N GLU A 135 29.10 -4.72 -7.12
CA GLU A 135 30.45 -4.78 -6.55
C GLU A 135 30.53 -4.20 -5.12
N LEU A 136 29.47 -4.37 -4.34
CA LEU A 136 29.38 -3.95 -2.94
C LEU A 136 29.78 -5.11 -2.02
N ASN A 137 30.70 -4.84 -1.09
CA ASN A 137 31.04 -5.78 -0.02
C ASN A 137 30.04 -5.62 1.13
N LEU A 138 29.37 -6.71 1.48
CA LEU A 138 28.54 -6.79 2.68
C LEU A 138 29.43 -7.19 3.86
N ASP A 139 29.81 -6.22 4.69
CA ASP A 139 30.71 -6.44 5.83
C ASP A 139 30.03 -7.19 7.00
N GLU A 140 28.70 -7.18 7.04
CA GLU A 140 27.88 -7.87 8.05
C GLU A 140 26.84 -8.76 7.39
N ALA A 141 26.44 -9.82 8.11
CA ALA A 141 25.35 -10.69 7.66
C ALA A 141 24.02 -9.92 7.65
N LEU A 142 23.20 -10.13 6.62
CA LEU A 142 21.88 -9.52 6.53
C LEU A 142 20.99 -10.03 7.67
N THR A 143 20.42 -9.09 8.43
CA THR A 143 19.41 -9.38 9.44
C THR A 143 18.04 -8.93 8.94
N LEU A 144 17.07 -9.84 8.96
CA LEU A 144 15.68 -9.50 8.71
C LEU A 144 15.15 -8.66 9.88
N ILE A 145 14.85 -7.39 9.61
CA ILE A 145 14.30 -6.45 10.61
C ILE A 145 12.77 -6.48 10.61
N GLU A 146 12.18 -6.66 9.44
CA GLU A 146 10.73 -6.64 9.24
C GLU A 146 10.35 -7.55 8.07
N SER A 147 9.24 -8.26 8.21
CA SER A 147 8.60 -8.98 7.12
C SER A 147 7.13 -8.63 7.10
N GLU A 148 6.66 -8.02 6.03
CA GLU A 148 5.23 -8.01 5.74
C GLU A 148 4.86 -9.32 5.06
N SER A 149 3.83 -9.98 5.56
CA SER A 149 3.19 -11.07 4.85
C SER A 149 2.48 -10.48 3.62
N GLY A 150 3.16 -10.50 2.48
CA GLY A 150 2.49 -10.42 1.18
C GLY A 150 1.51 -11.59 1.13
N SER A 151 0.23 -11.29 1.34
CA SER A 151 -0.85 -12.29 1.35
C SER A 151 -1.26 -12.62 -0.07
#